data_AF-A0AAW7D9D4-F1
#
_entry.id   AF-A0AAW7D9D4-F1
#
_cell.length_a   1.000
_cell.length_b   1.000
_cell.length_c   1.000
_cell.angle_alpha   90.00
_cell.angle_beta   90.00
_cell.angle_gamma   90.00
#
_symmetry.space_group_name_H-M   'P 1'
#
loop_
_entity.id
_entity.type
_entity.pdbx_description
1 polymer ?
#
loop_
_entity_poly.entity_id
_entity_poly.type
_entity_poly.pdbx_seq_one_letter_code
_entity_poly.pdbx_strand_id
1 'polypeptide(L)'
;MKNFWLIIPLLFSSLVFSQTKKKDNEKPNLTVVDANTIPVYFGCENLKEKSELQACLSKNLSEDIQAQIAYFSNIADYLHIESVQSKIGFIINEEGRFSEVNIGGANPIFNSVAHASLVLLNNKMDRNNLKIEPARDHKNKAVRMRYNLPLRFMLEEQNNEFEKFPSANRVLFTLKTSEEEIEVRIDKDFNLKTYGKAGNREYYLGRFSNLFEMAAVDPYATAFDAAFKSGVIDITKGIIEDKEYKLQIKNFFDNDPSAQVLITVVREENGTWAEYYEYKTKKDFNQSKFASLTYR
;
A
#
# COMPACT_ATOMS: atom_id res chain seq x y z
N MET A 1 25.31 -64.38 34.92
CA MET A 1 24.60 -64.22 33.63
C MET A 1 23.30 -63.46 33.85
N LYS A 2 23.29 -62.17 33.52
CA LYS A 2 22.12 -61.33 33.19
C LYS A 2 22.66 -59.93 32.89
N ASN A 3 22.88 -59.67 31.61
CA ASN A 3 23.39 -58.40 31.10
C ASN A 3 22.27 -57.35 31.19
N PHE A 4 22.55 -56.27 31.92
CA PHE A 4 21.74 -55.06 31.94
C PHE A 4 22.11 -54.22 30.72
N TRP A 5 21.22 -54.10 29.75
CA TRP A 5 21.40 -53.22 28.59
C TRP A 5 20.86 -51.83 28.95
N LEU A 6 21.77 -50.88 29.07
CA LEU A 6 21.50 -49.44 29.14
C LEU A 6 21.11 -48.95 27.74
N ILE A 7 19.87 -48.50 27.57
CA ILE A 7 19.44 -47.78 26.37
C ILE A 7 19.63 -46.28 26.64
N ILE A 8 20.64 -45.71 25.97
CA ILE A 8 20.91 -44.27 25.90
C ILE A 8 20.05 -43.71 24.75
N PRO A 9 19.15 -42.73 24.96
CA PRO A 9 18.54 -42.03 23.84
C PRO A 9 19.52 -40.94 23.36
N LEU A 10 20.14 -41.21 22.22
CA LEU A 10 20.84 -40.22 21.40
C LEU A 10 19.83 -39.23 20.84
N LEU A 11 19.70 -38.07 21.50
CA LEU A 11 19.09 -36.86 20.95
C LEU A 11 20.04 -36.30 19.88
N PHE A 12 19.97 -36.84 18.67
CA PHE A 12 20.48 -36.15 17.48
C PHE A 12 19.46 -35.08 17.09
N SER A 13 19.74 -33.86 17.54
CA SER A 13 19.21 -32.62 16.99
C SER A 13 19.65 -32.48 15.54
N SER A 14 18.85 -33.01 14.62
CA SER A 14 18.92 -32.64 13.21
C SER A 14 18.47 -31.18 13.07
N LEU A 15 19.45 -30.31 12.88
CA LEU A 15 19.26 -28.98 12.31
C LEU A 15 18.49 -29.13 11.00
N VAL A 16 17.19 -28.79 11.03
CA VAL A 16 16.41 -28.59 9.81
C VAL A 16 16.93 -27.30 9.18
N PHE A 17 17.81 -27.46 8.20
CA PHE A 17 18.15 -26.42 7.25
C PHE A 17 16.85 -26.03 6.53
N SER A 18 16.24 -24.91 6.95
CA SER A 18 15.08 -24.35 6.28
C SER A 18 15.52 -23.88 4.89
N GLN A 19 15.17 -24.67 3.87
CA GLN A 19 15.31 -24.27 2.47
C GLN A 19 14.28 -23.19 2.20
N THR A 20 14.75 -21.95 2.02
CA THR A 20 13.96 -20.85 1.45
C THR A 20 13.48 -21.25 0.06
N LYS A 21 12.21 -21.64 -0.04
CA LYS A 21 11.54 -21.86 -1.32
C LYS A 21 11.50 -20.55 -2.11
N LYS A 22 12.10 -20.56 -3.30
CA LYS A 22 11.91 -19.54 -4.33
C LYS A 22 10.41 -19.32 -4.57
N LYS A 23 9.98 -18.06 -4.49
CA LYS A 23 8.66 -17.59 -4.93
C LYS A 23 8.55 -17.83 -6.45
N ASP A 24 7.56 -18.61 -6.85
CA ASP A 24 7.15 -18.67 -8.26
C ASP A 24 6.45 -17.35 -8.61
N ASN A 25 7.08 -16.56 -9.48
CA ASN A 25 6.44 -15.41 -10.11
C ASN A 25 5.39 -15.94 -11.10
N GLU A 26 4.11 -15.85 -10.73
CA GLU A 26 3.00 -16.18 -11.60
C GLU A 26 3.01 -15.25 -12.83
N LYS A 27 3.06 -15.85 -14.03
CA LYS A 27 3.24 -15.11 -15.29
C LYS A 27 1.99 -14.29 -15.61
N PRO A 28 2.12 -13.03 -16.07
CA PRO A 28 0.99 -12.21 -16.46
C PRO A 28 0.23 -12.85 -17.64
N ASN A 29 -1.09 -12.99 -17.49
CA ASN A 29 -1.96 -13.55 -18.52
C ASN A 29 -2.26 -12.47 -19.58
N LEU A 30 -1.77 -12.72 -20.81
CA LEU A 30 -2.01 -11.88 -21.98
C LEU A 30 -3.32 -12.24 -22.67
N THR A 31 -4.10 -11.23 -23.03
CA THR A 31 -5.26 -11.39 -23.92
C THR A 31 -4.98 -10.55 -25.18
N VAL A 32 -4.81 -11.21 -26.32
CA VAL A 32 -4.41 -10.62 -27.60
C VAL A 32 -5.63 -10.53 -28.51
N VAL A 33 -5.78 -9.41 -29.23
CA VAL A 33 -6.75 -9.34 -30.35
C VAL A 33 -6.06 -9.36 -31.72
N ASP A 34 -4.84 -8.84 -31.91
CA ASP A 34 -4.07 -8.99 -33.17
C ASP A 34 -2.62 -8.42 -33.02
N ALA A 35 -1.69 -9.17 -32.41
CA ALA A 35 -0.31 -8.71 -32.24
C ALA A 35 0.71 -9.71 -32.83
N ASN A 36 1.58 -9.22 -33.71
CA ASN A 36 2.68 -9.98 -34.31
C ASN A 36 3.92 -9.98 -33.41
N THR A 37 4.21 -8.88 -32.72
CA THR A 37 5.26 -8.78 -31.69
C THR A 37 4.67 -8.45 -30.33
N ILE A 38 5.43 -8.69 -29.27
CA ILE A 38 5.08 -8.26 -27.91
C ILE A 38 5.86 -6.98 -27.55
N PRO A 39 5.40 -6.21 -26.56
CA PRO A 39 6.12 -5.10 -26.00
C PRO A 39 7.47 -5.53 -25.44
N VAL A 40 8.48 -4.67 -25.64
CA VAL A 40 9.85 -4.88 -25.17
C VAL A 40 10.11 -3.89 -24.06
N TYR A 41 10.27 -4.40 -22.83
CA TYR A 41 10.65 -3.57 -21.69
C TYR A 41 12.08 -3.05 -21.88
N PHE A 42 12.36 -1.84 -21.40
CA PHE A 42 13.71 -1.27 -21.51
C PHE A 42 14.73 -2.18 -20.82
N GLY A 43 15.85 -2.45 -21.49
CA GLY A 43 16.87 -3.42 -21.06
C GLY A 43 16.65 -4.86 -21.57
N CYS A 44 15.57 -5.15 -22.30
CA CYS A 44 15.29 -6.46 -22.89
C CYS A 44 15.55 -6.53 -24.40
N GLU A 45 16.11 -5.50 -25.03
CA GLU A 45 16.19 -5.29 -26.48
C GLU A 45 17.05 -6.34 -27.21
N ASN A 46 17.99 -6.96 -26.50
CA ASN A 46 18.88 -7.97 -27.08
C ASN A 46 18.25 -9.37 -27.16
N LEU A 47 17.07 -9.56 -26.57
CA LEU A 47 16.36 -10.84 -26.58
C LEU A 47 15.57 -10.99 -27.89
N LYS A 48 15.55 -12.20 -28.44
CA LYS A 48 14.93 -12.47 -29.75
C LYS A 48 13.67 -13.31 -29.64
N GLU A 49 13.63 -14.22 -28.68
CA GLU A 49 12.50 -15.11 -28.49
C GLU A 49 11.36 -14.41 -27.75
N LYS A 50 10.12 -14.57 -28.25
CA LYS A 50 8.93 -13.97 -27.64
C LYS A 50 8.75 -14.38 -26.17
N SER A 51 9.07 -15.63 -25.84
CA SER A 51 8.98 -16.15 -24.47
C SER A 51 10.00 -15.50 -23.53
N GLU A 52 11.22 -15.24 -24.00
CA GLU A 52 12.28 -14.56 -23.24
C GLU A 52 11.93 -13.09 -23.03
N LEU A 53 11.46 -12.40 -24.07
CA LEU A 53 10.99 -11.02 -24.00
C LEU A 53 9.83 -10.88 -23.00
N GLN A 54 8.88 -11.81 -23.03
CA GLN A 54 7.75 -11.82 -22.09
C GLN A 54 8.22 -12.04 -20.64
N ALA A 55 9.15 -12.97 -20.43
CA ALA A 55 9.72 -13.23 -19.12
C ALA A 55 10.50 -12.02 -18.59
N CYS A 56 11.30 -11.37 -19.45
CA CYS A 56 12.06 -10.19 -19.11
C CYS A 56 11.15 -9.01 -18.74
N LEU A 57 10.12 -8.74 -19.56
CA LEU A 57 9.11 -7.73 -19.26
C LEU A 57 8.40 -8.02 -17.94
N SER A 58 7.93 -9.25 -17.74
CA SER A 58 7.24 -9.64 -16.51
C SER A 58 8.12 -9.45 -15.29
N LYS A 59 9.40 -9.85 -15.37
CA LYS A 59 10.35 -9.75 -14.27
C LYS A 59 10.62 -8.29 -13.94
N ASN A 60 11.10 -7.51 -14.90
CA ASN A 60 11.54 -6.13 -14.66
C ASN A 60 10.37 -5.25 -14.22
N LEU A 61 9.19 -5.42 -14.83
CA LEU A 61 7.99 -4.70 -14.40
C LEU A 61 7.58 -5.08 -12.97
N SER A 62 7.64 -6.37 -12.62
CA SER A 62 7.32 -6.81 -11.26
C SER A 62 8.31 -6.25 -10.23
N GLU A 63 9.59 -6.20 -10.56
CA GLU A 63 10.64 -5.63 -9.72
C GLU A 63 10.45 -4.12 -9.52
N ASP A 64 10.19 -3.36 -10.60
CA ASP A 64 9.90 -1.93 -10.51
C ASP A 64 8.62 -1.65 -9.69
N ILE A 65 7.55 -2.43 -9.90
CA ILE A 65 6.30 -2.29 -9.12
C ILE A 65 6.53 -2.67 -7.66
N GLN A 66 7.28 -3.73 -7.38
CA GLN A 66 7.61 -4.14 -6.01
C GLN A 66 8.44 -3.08 -5.28
N ALA A 67 9.37 -2.42 -5.98
CA ALA A 67 10.11 -1.31 -5.41
C ALA A 67 9.19 -0.13 -5.01
N GLN A 68 8.15 0.15 -5.80
CA GLN A 68 7.13 1.15 -5.42
C GLN A 68 6.24 0.65 -4.27
N ILE A 69 5.89 -0.63 -4.24
CA ILE A 69 5.11 -1.24 -3.15
C ILE A 69 5.91 -1.32 -1.85
N ALA A 70 7.24 -1.29 -1.87
CA ALA A 70 8.03 -1.22 -0.64
C ALA A 70 7.60 -0.03 0.24
N TYR A 71 7.19 1.08 -0.37
CA TYR A 71 6.62 2.23 0.34
C TYR A 71 5.34 1.89 1.11
N PHE A 72 4.51 1.00 0.57
CA PHE A 72 3.30 0.53 1.23
C PHE A 72 3.58 -0.26 2.50
N SER A 73 4.78 -0.78 2.73
CA SER A 73 5.10 -1.48 3.99
C SER A 73 4.78 -0.63 5.22
N ASN A 74 5.09 0.67 5.17
CA ASN A 74 4.78 1.61 6.25
C ASN A 74 3.26 1.78 6.47
N ILE A 75 2.51 1.90 5.38
CA ILE A 75 1.05 2.07 5.40
C ILE A 75 0.35 0.77 5.83
N ALA A 76 0.80 -0.35 5.26
CA ALA A 76 0.31 -1.70 5.55
C ALA A 76 0.55 -2.05 7.00
N ASP A 77 1.72 -1.69 7.55
CA ASP A 77 1.96 -1.82 8.96
C ASP A 77 0.95 -0.98 9.73
N TYR A 78 0.85 0.34 9.53
CA TYR A 78 -0.15 1.18 10.23
C TYR A 78 -1.58 0.61 10.21
N LEU A 79 -2.02 0.08 9.07
CA LEU A 79 -3.36 -0.46 8.85
C LEU A 79 -3.55 -1.93 9.22
N HIS A 80 -2.50 -2.60 9.69
CA HIS A 80 -2.48 -4.04 9.99
C HIS A 80 -2.84 -4.92 8.78
N ILE A 81 -2.34 -4.55 7.61
CA ILE A 81 -2.47 -5.32 6.40
C ILE A 81 -1.26 -6.25 6.33
N GLU A 82 -1.37 -7.44 6.94
CA GLU A 82 -0.28 -8.41 7.01
C GLU A 82 0.03 -9.06 5.68
N SER A 83 -1.01 -9.42 4.95
CA SER A 83 -0.92 -9.92 3.60
C SER A 83 -2.11 -9.47 2.80
N VAL A 84 -1.86 -9.14 1.55
CA VAL A 84 -2.89 -8.68 0.65
C VAL A 84 -2.52 -9.03 -0.78
N GLN A 85 -3.53 -9.32 -1.57
CA GLN A 85 -3.41 -9.61 -2.98
C GLN A 85 -4.34 -8.72 -3.78
N SER A 86 -3.85 -8.29 -4.94
CA SER A 86 -4.63 -7.58 -5.95
C SER A 86 -4.22 -8.07 -7.32
N LYS A 87 -5.10 -7.87 -8.29
CA LYS A 87 -4.84 -8.11 -9.70
C LYS A 87 -4.93 -6.77 -10.41
N ILE A 88 -3.81 -6.30 -10.96
CA ILE A 88 -3.81 -5.12 -11.82
C ILE A 88 -4.03 -5.58 -13.26
N GLY A 89 -5.07 -5.06 -13.90
CA GLY A 89 -5.20 -5.05 -15.36
C GLY A 89 -4.79 -3.68 -15.91
N PHE A 90 -4.04 -3.64 -17.00
CA PHE A 90 -3.64 -2.38 -17.66
C PHE A 90 -3.34 -2.60 -19.14
N ILE A 91 -3.19 -1.52 -19.89
CA ILE A 91 -2.78 -1.52 -21.30
C ILE A 91 -1.41 -0.86 -21.43
N ILE A 92 -0.50 -1.50 -22.16
CA ILE A 92 0.65 -0.82 -22.76
C ILE A 92 0.19 -0.28 -24.11
N ASN A 93 0.14 1.04 -24.25
CA ASN A 93 -0.37 1.71 -25.45
C ASN A 93 0.68 1.81 -26.57
N GLU A 94 0.31 2.44 -27.68
CA GLU A 94 1.14 2.62 -28.87
C GLU A 94 2.40 3.47 -28.61
N GLU A 95 2.39 4.29 -27.56
CA GLU A 95 3.53 5.09 -27.10
C GLU A 95 4.41 4.36 -26.07
N GLY A 96 4.06 3.12 -25.71
CA GLY A 96 4.80 2.36 -24.71
C GLY A 96 4.60 2.86 -23.28
N ARG A 97 3.40 3.36 -22.97
CA ARG A 97 2.99 3.85 -21.65
C ARG A 97 1.86 2.99 -21.07
N PHE A 98 1.78 2.94 -19.74
CA PHE A 98 0.67 2.29 -19.05
C PHE A 98 -0.58 3.17 -19.12
N SER A 99 -1.71 2.58 -19.48
CA SER A 99 -3.03 3.23 -19.62
C SER A 99 -4.16 2.27 -19.26
N GLU A 100 -5.38 2.79 -19.10
CA GLU A 100 -6.59 1.98 -18.76
C GLU A 100 -6.35 1.01 -17.59
N VAL A 101 -5.79 1.53 -16.50
CA VAL A 101 -5.50 0.73 -15.30
C VAL A 101 -6.80 0.40 -14.58
N ASN A 102 -7.01 -0.88 -14.30
CA ASN A 102 -8.09 -1.39 -13.48
C ASN A 102 -7.49 -2.32 -12.42
N ILE A 103 -7.96 -2.24 -11.18
CA ILE A 103 -7.41 -3.05 -10.09
C ILE A 103 -8.54 -3.76 -9.37
N GLY A 104 -8.43 -5.08 -9.32
CA GLY A 104 -9.31 -5.93 -8.55
C GLY A 104 -8.61 -6.41 -7.28
N GLY A 105 -9.24 -6.21 -6.13
CA GLY A 105 -8.71 -6.67 -4.84
C GLY A 105 -9.62 -6.21 -3.71
N ALA A 106 -9.64 -6.96 -2.60
CA ALA A 106 -10.49 -6.64 -1.46
C ALA A 106 -10.02 -5.40 -0.67
N ASN A 107 -8.71 -5.10 -0.72
CA ASN A 107 -8.14 -4.00 0.04
C ASN A 107 -7.95 -2.76 -0.85
N PRO A 108 -8.70 -1.68 -0.61
CA PRO A 108 -8.67 -0.47 -1.43
C PRO A 108 -7.43 0.38 -1.23
N ILE A 109 -6.74 0.27 -0.08
CA ILE A 109 -5.47 0.96 0.13
C ILE A 109 -4.38 0.29 -0.70
N PHE A 110 -4.30 -1.04 -0.68
CA PHE A 110 -3.35 -1.75 -1.53
C PHE A 110 -3.67 -1.58 -3.02
N ASN A 111 -4.96 -1.57 -3.39
CA ASN A 111 -5.36 -1.22 -4.76
C ASN A 111 -4.88 0.19 -5.13
N SER A 112 -4.97 1.16 -4.22
CA SER A 112 -4.45 2.51 -4.43
C SER A 112 -2.95 2.48 -4.72
N VAL A 113 -2.16 1.83 -3.87
CA VAL A 113 -0.71 1.72 -4.05
C VAL A 113 -0.37 1.04 -5.37
N ALA A 114 -1.03 -0.07 -5.69
CA ALA A 114 -0.86 -0.78 -6.94
C ALA A 114 -1.10 0.13 -8.16
N HIS A 115 -2.11 1.01 -8.10
CA HIS A 115 -2.37 2.02 -9.14
C HIS A 115 -1.25 3.06 -9.19
N ALA A 116 -0.88 3.60 -8.02
CA ALA A 116 0.18 4.58 -7.86
C ALA A 116 1.49 4.11 -8.48
N SER A 117 1.85 2.84 -8.26
CA SER A 117 3.09 2.25 -8.76
C SER A 117 3.22 2.35 -10.29
N LEU A 118 2.14 2.14 -11.04
CA LEU A 118 2.16 2.29 -12.50
C LEU A 118 2.25 3.76 -12.94
N VAL A 119 1.56 4.66 -12.23
CA VAL A 119 1.64 6.11 -12.50
C VAL A 119 3.06 6.63 -12.23
N LEU A 120 3.65 6.24 -11.09
CA LEU A 120 5.02 6.60 -10.72
C LEU A 120 6.03 6.01 -11.70
N LEU A 121 5.80 4.80 -12.20
CA LEU A 121 6.65 4.19 -13.22
C LEU A 121 6.58 4.93 -14.56
N ASN A 122 5.38 5.32 -15.03
CA ASN A 122 5.24 6.21 -16.20
C ASN A 122 6.05 7.51 -16.01
N ASN A 123 5.89 8.17 -14.86
CA ASN A 123 6.62 9.41 -14.55
C ASN A 123 8.14 9.19 -14.50
N LYS A 124 8.61 8.08 -13.93
CA LYS A 124 10.03 7.69 -13.92
C LYS A 124 10.54 7.48 -15.34
N MET A 125 9.77 6.81 -16.18
CA MET A 125 10.11 6.59 -17.59
C MET A 125 10.22 7.92 -18.35
N ASP A 126 9.27 8.83 -18.18
CA ASP A 126 9.28 10.14 -18.83
C ASP A 126 10.50 10.97 -18.41
N ARG A 127 10.78 11.07 -17.10
CA ARG A 127 11.94 11.80 -16.58
C ARG A 127 13.27 11.27 -17.11
N ASN A 128 13.37 9.95 -17.30
CA ASN A 128 14.59 9.29 -17.73
C ASN A 128 14.63 9.06 -19.25
N ASN A 129 13.66 9.58 -20.00
CA ASN A 129 13.51 9.33 -21.45
C ASN A 129 13.53 7.83 -21.81
N LEU A 130 12.95 7.00 -20.93
CA LEU A 130 12.75 5.58 -21.16
C LEU A 130 11.39 5.34 -21.81
N LYS A 131 11.29 4.27 -22.59
CA LYS A 131 10.05 3.82 -23.20
C LYS A 131 10.04 2.31 -23.29
N ILE A 132 8.88 1.71 -23.10
CA ILE A 132 8.65 0.32 -23.51
C ILE A 132 8.45 0.36 -25.02
N GLU A 133 9.11 -0.48 -25.79
CA GLU A 133 8.78 -0.58 -27.20
C GLU A 133 7.39 -1.23 -27.33
N PRO A 134 6.43 -0.61 -28.05
CA PRO A 134 5.08 -1.13 -28.12
C PRO A 134 5.02 -2.44 -28.91
N ALA A 135 3.96 -3.22 -28.66
CA ALA A 135 3.60 -4.33 -29.54
C ALA A 135 3.35 -3.83 -30.97
N ARG A 136 3.57 -4.68 -31.97
CA ARG A 136 3.26 -4.37 -33.37
C ARG A 136 2.37 -5.44 -34.01
N ASP A 137 1.48 -5.02 -34.89
CA ASP A 137 0.66 -5.91 -35.71
C ASP A 137 1.45 -6.49 -36.90
N HIS A 138 0.78 -7.28 -37.74
CA HIS A 138 1.36 -7.86 -38.95
C HIS A 138 1.76 -6.82 -40.02
N LYS A 139 1.28 -5.59 -39.91
CA LYS A 139 1.62 -4.45 -40.77
C LYS A 139 2.70 -3.55 -40.14
N ASN A 140 3.35 -4.01 -39.07
CA ASN A 140 4.37 -3.29 -38.31
C ASN A 140 3.85 -1.99 -37.65
N LYS A 141 2.53 -1.84 -37.47
CA LYS A 141 1.93 -0.70 -36.77
C LYS A 141 1.91 -0.98 -35.27
N ALA A 142 2.22 0.03 -34.45
CA ALA A 142 2.11 -0.06 -33.00
C ALA A 142 0.66 -0.35 -32.58
N VAL A 143 0.46 -1.25 -31.62
CA VAL A 143 -0.85 -1.65 -31.12
C VAL A 143 -0.89 -1.74 -29.60
N ARG A 144 -2.09 -1.55 -29.05
CA ARG A 144 -2.39 -1.64 -27.63
C ARG A 144 -2.35 -3.09 -27.17
N MET A 145 -1.70 -3.35 -26.04
CA MET A 145 -1.65 -4.70 -25.47
C MET A 145 -2.10 -4.71 -24.02
N ARG A 146 -3.09 -5.56 -23.72
CA ARG A 146 -3.65 -5.73 -22.37
C ARG A 146 -2.86 -6.75 -21.57
N TYR A 147 -2.56 -6.37 -20.33
CA TYR A 147 -1.83 -7.18 -19.36
C TYR A 147 -2.64 -7.33 -18.09
N ASN A 148 -2.39 -8.44 -17.40
CA ASN A 148 -2.86 -8.68 -16.05
C ASN A 148 -1.69 -9.13 -15.19
N LEU A 149 -1.40 -8.41 -14.11
CA LEU A 149 -0.34 -8.73 -13.17
C LEU A 149 -0.94 -9.05 -11.80
N PRO A 150 -0.80 -10.28 -11.28
CA PRO A 150 -1.08 -10.56 -9.88
C PRO A 150 -0.02 -9.88 -9.01
N LEU A 151 -0.47 -9.18 -7.99
CA LEU A 151 0.37 -8.57 -6.97
C LEU A 151 0.06 -9.18 -5.63
N ARG A 152 1.12 -9.43 -4.86
CA ARG A 152 1.03 -9.88 -3.49
C ARG A 152 2.01 -9.12 -2.63
N PHE A 153 1.49 -8.58 -1.53
CA PHE A 153 2.27 -8.00 -0.45
C PHE A 153 2.16 -8.89 0.79
N MET A 154 3.25 -8.96 1.57
CA MET A 154 3.30 -9.68 2.84
C MET A 154 4.34 -9.01 3.73
N LEU A 155 3.98 -8.68 4.97
CA LEU A 155 4.93 -8.21 5.98
C LEU A 155 5.92 -9.32 6.35
N GLU A 156 7.16 -8.93 6.65
CA GLU A 156 8.21 -9.87 7.08
C GLU A 156 7.89 -10.46 8.47
N GLU A 157 7.38 -9.63 9.38
CA GLU A 157 6.88 -10.05 10.69
C GLU A 157 5.35 -10.08 10.69
N GLN A 158 4.78 -11.28 10.76
CA GLN A 158 3.34 -11.49 10.98
C GLN A 158 3.11 -11.57 12.49
N ASN A 159 2.79 -10.44 13.13
CA ASN A 159 2.54 -10.41 14.56
C ASN A 159 1.04 -10.41 14.87
N ASN A 160 0.51 -11.61 15.13
CA ASN A 160 -0.90 -11.89 15.40
C ASN A 160 -1.36 -11.53 16.83
N GLU A 161 -0.51 -10.96 17.70
CA GLU A 161 -0.86 -10.75 19.12
C GLU A 161 -1.84 -9.60 19.38
N PHE A 162 -2.39 -8.95 18.34
CA PHE A 162 -3.37 -7.87 18.49
C PHE A 162 -4.79 -8.37 18.21
N GLU A 163 -5.29 -9.33 19.01
CA GLU A 163 -6.69 -9.79 19.05
C GLU A 163 -7.73 -8.70 19.37
N LYS A 164 -7.32 -7.44 19.50
CA LYS A 164 -8.17 -6.30 19.86
C LYS A 164 -8.32 -5.32 18.70
N PHE A 165 -8.63 -5.82 17.51
CA PHE A 165 -9.40 -5.01 16.57
C PHE A 165 -10.87 -5.07 17.00
N PRO A 166 -11.39 -4.09 17.76
CA PRO A 166 -12.83 -3.98 17.87
C PRO A 166 -13.39 -3.83 16.45
N SER A 167 -14.53 -4.47 16.17
CA SER A 167 -15.27 -4.45 14.91
C SER A 167 -15.83 -3.06 14.52
N ALA A 168 -15.23 -1.99 15.04
CA ALA A 168 -15.63 -0.60 14.99
C ALA A 168 -14.84 0.16 13.91
N ASN A 169 -15.42 1.24 13.38
CA ASN A 169 -14.79 2.00 12.30
C ASN A 169 -13.53 2.69 12.85
N ARG A 170 -12.38 2.51 12.21
CA ARG A 170 -11.14 3.20 12.62
C ARG A 170 -10.98 4.47 11.82
N VAL A 171 -10.68 5.58 12.49
CA VAL A 171 -10.33 6.83 11.82
C VAL A 171 -8.91 6.69 11.24
N LEU A 172 -8.80 6.87 9.93
CA LEU A 172 -7.52 6.91 9.21
C LEU A 172 -6.89 8.29 9.33
N PHE A 173 -7.69 9.31 9.00
CA PHE A 173 -7.30 10.71 9.08
C PHE A 173 -8.51 11.62 9.14
N THR A 174 -8.31 12.80 9.71
CA THR A 174 -9.23 13.92 9.67
C THR A 174 -8.70 14.96 8.70
N LEU A 175 -9.45 15.22 7.65
CA LEU A 175 -9.17 16.25 6.66
C LEU A 175 -9.83 17.56 7.11
N LYS A 176 -9.08 18.65 7.09
CA LYS A 176 -9.63 19.99 7.35
C LYS A 176 -9.94 20.67 6.03
N THR A 177 -11.19 21.08 5.87
CA THR A 177 -11.64 21.89 4.73
C THR A 177 -12.00 23.30 5.19
N SER A 178 -12.37 24.18 4.27
CA SER A 178 -12.88 25.52 4.61
C SER A 178 -14.22 25.48 5.34
N GLU A 179 -15.00 24.41 5.15
CA GLU A 179 -16.39 24.32 5.60
C GLU A 179 -16.53 23.43 6.85
N GLU A 180 -15.78 22.33 6.90
CA GLU A 180 -15.90 21.31 7.94
C GLU A 180 -14.64 20.45 8.14
N GLU A 181 -14.63 19.70 9.25
CA GLU A 181 -13.70 18.58 9.47
C GLU A 181 -14.33 17.30 8.90
N ILE A 182 -13.59 16.59 8.04
CA ILE A 182 -14.04 15.33 7.45
C ILE A 182 -13.21 14.18 8.04
N GLU A 183 -13.85 13.28 8.78
CA GLU A 183 -13.21 12.04 9.23
C GLU A 183 -13.32 10.97 8.15
N VAL A 184 -12.16 10.47 7.72
CA VAL A 184 -12.06 9.30 6.85
C VAL A 184 -11.87 8.07 7.72
N ARG A 185 -12.78 7.11 7.58
CA ARG A 185 -12.81 5.89 8.38
C ARG A 185 -12.69 4.66 7.52
N ILE A 186 -12.05 3.63 8.05
CA ILE A 186 -11.93 2.31 7.45
C ILE A 186 -12.59 1.27 8.35
N ASP A 187 -13.36 0.36 7.76
CA ASP A 187 -13.88 -0.81 8.46
C ASP A 187 -13.01 -2.06 8.24
N LYS A 188 -13.33 -3.15 8.93
CA LYS A 188 -12.60 -4.43 8.83
C LYS A 188 -12.61 -5.05 7.43
N ASP A 189 -13.60 -4.69 6.63
CA ASP A 189 -13.74 -5.12 5.24
C ASP A 189 -13.09 -4.10 4.28
N PHE A 190 -12.32 -3.19 4.87
CA PHE A 190 -11.58 -2.10 4.27
C PHE A 190 -12.41 -1.05 3.52
N ASN A 191 -13.73 -0.96 3.73
CA ASN A 191 -14.51 0.09 3.08
C ASN A 191 -14.14 1.46 3.64
N LEU A 192 -13.84 2.41 2.74
CA LEU A 192 -13.59 3.80 3.10
C LEU A 192 -14.92 4.54 3.19
N LYS A 193 -15.22 5.09 4.37
CA LYS A 193 -16.40 5.91 4.64
C LYS A 193 -15.96 7.26 5.15
N THR A 194 -16.72 8.29 4.78
CA THR A 194 -16.40 9.68 5.10
C THR A 194 -17.54 10.29 5.88
N TYR A 195 -17.19 11.05 6.92
CA TYR A 195 -18.14 11.65 7.83
C TYR A 195 -17.76 13.11 8.08
N GLY A 196 -18.69 14.02 7.81
CA GLY A 196 -18.56 15.43 8.11
C GLY A 196 -18.85 15.71 9.59
N LYS A 197 -18.10 16.62 10.19
CA LYS A 197 -18.33 17.13 11.54
C LYS A 197 -18.56 18.63 11.52
N ALA A 198 -19.78 19.01 11.90
CA ALA A 198 -20.17 20.39 12.16
C ALA A 198 -20.55 20.52 13.65
N GLY A 199 -19.61 20.99 14.47
CA GLY A 199 -19.77 21.02 15.93
C GLY A 199 -19.92 19.61 16.52
N ASN A 200 -21.00 19.35 17.25
CA ASN A 200 -21.30 18.04 17.84
C ASN A 200 -22.08 17.10 16.89
N ARG A 201 -22.43 17.55 15.69
CA ARG A 201 -23.20 16.75 14.74
C ARG A 201 -22.26 16.07 13.76
N GLU A 202 -22.45 14.78 13.61
CA GLU A 202 -21.82 13.96 12.58
C GLU A 202 -22.85 13.57 11.51
N TYR A 203 -22.42 13.55 10.25
CA TYR A 203 -23.24 13.07 9.14
C TYR A 203 -22.38 12.35 8.10
N TYR A 204 -22.97 11.34 7.47
CA TYR A 204 -22.31 10.54 6.45
C TYR A 204 -22.24 11.30 5.12
N LEU A 205 -21.03 11.42 4.56
CA LEU A 205 -20.77 12.11 3.30
C LEU A 205 -20.71 11.14 2.11
N GLY A 206 -20.26 9.92 2.34
CA GLY A 206 -20.15 8.93 1.27
C GLY A 206 -19.14 7.84 1.53
N ARG A 207 -18.97 6.99 0.52
CA ARG A 207 -17.99 5.91 0.50
C ARG A 207 -17.13 6.02 -0.75
N PHE A 208 -15.89 5.53 -0.64
CA PHE A 208 -14.95 5.46 -1.73
C PHE A 208 -14.41 4.04 -1.87
N SER A 209 -14.16 3.63 -3.11
CA SER A 209 -13.56 2.34 -3.39
C SER A 209 -12.04 2.34 -3.25
N ASN A 210 -11.39 3.51 -3.16
CA ASN A 210 -9.95 3.66 -2.91
C ASN A 210 -9.57 5.12 -2.58
N LEU A 211 -8.33 5.35 -2.13
CA LEU A 211 -7.85 6.69 -1.78
C LEU A 211 -7.62 7.58 -3.02
N PHE A 212 -7.37 7.00 -4.20
CA PHE A 212 -7.20 7.78 -5.44
C PHE A 212 -8.51 8.42 -5.88
N GLU A 213 -9.60 7.66 -5.86
CA GLU A 213 -10.95 8.13 -6.15
C GLU A 213 -11.31 9.28 -5.19
N MET A 214 -11.01 9.11 -3.91
CA MET A 214 -11.20 10.15 -2.91
C MET A 214 -10.34 11.39 -3.21
N ALA A 215 -9.04 11.21 -3.44
CA ALA A 215 -8.10 12.29 -3.73
C ALA A 215 -8.31 12.98 -5.09
N ALA A 216 -9.22 12.47 -5.93
CA ALA A 216 -9.59 13.08 -7.22
C ALA A 216 -10.80 14.00 -7.13
N VAL A 217 -11.49 14.08 -5.99
CA VAL A 217 -12.73 14.83 -5.82
C VAL A 217 -12.57 15.88 -4.72
N ASP A 218 -13.03 17.11 -4.97
CA ASP A 218 -13.08 18.13 -3.93
C ASP A 218 -14.21 17.83 -2.91
N PRO A 219 -14.00 18.15 -1.62
CA PRO A 219 -12.87 18.90 -1.06
C PRO A 219 -11.65 18.03 -0.66
N TYR A 220 -11.72 16.71 -0.85
CA TYR A 220 -10.67 15.77 -0.43
C TYR A 220 -9.35 16.00 -1.15
N ALA A 221 -9.38 16.23 -2.47
CA ALA A 221 -8.20 16.50 -3.29
C ALA A 221 -7.36 17.65 -2.70
N THR A 222 -8.01 18.78 -2.44
CA THR A 222 -7.39 19.95 -1.82
C THR A 222 -6.81 19.64 -0.43
N ALA A 223 -7.52 18.89 0.41
CA ALA A 223 -7.06 18.54 1.74
C ALA A 223 -5.85 17.59 1.74
N PHE A 224 -5.80 16.62 0.81
CA PHE A 224 -4.65 15.74 0.65
C PHE A 224 -3.42 16.50 0.15
N ASP A 225 -3.58 17.43 -0.80
CA ASP A 225 -2.46 18.27 -1.27
C ASP A 225 -1.85 19.10 -0.12
N ALA A 226 -2.70 19.66 0.74
CA ALA A 226 -2.23 20.39 1.94
C ALA A 226 -1.47 19.47 2.91
N ALA A 227 -1.97 18.26 3.17
CA ALA A 227 -1.31 17.28 4.03
C ALA A 227 0.01 16.75 3.44
N PHE A 228 0.06 16.59 2.11
CA PHE A 228 1.28 16.21 1.39
C PHE A 228 2.37 17.27 1.57
N LYS A 229 2.02 18.55 1.40
CA LYS A 229 2.95 19.68 1.53
C LYS A 229 3.45 19.88 2.96
N SER A 230 2.63 19.60 3.96
CA SER A 230 3.02 19.74 5.38
C SER A 230 3.84 18.55 5.89
N GLY A 231 3.72 17.38 5.24
CA GLY A 231 4.28 16.11 5.74
C GLY A 231 3.56 15.57 6.98
N VAL A 232 2.44 16.17 7.37
CA VAL A 232 1.69 15.83 8.59
C VAL A 232 0.20 15.76 8.29
N ILE A 233 -0.44 14.69 8.74
CA ILE A 233 -1.89 14.52 8.66
C ILE A 233 -2.47 14.25 10.05
N ASP A 234 -3.55 14.95 10.41
CA ASP A 234 -4.28 14.71 11.65
C ASP A 234 -5.03 13.38 11.55
N ILE A 235 -4.99 12.53 12.59
CA ILE A 235 -5.79 11.31 12.68
C ILE A 235 -7.15 11.62 13.30
N THR A 236 -7.12 12.18 14.51
CA THR A 236 -8.30 12.45 15.34
C THR A 236 -7.89 13.29 16.54
N LYS A 237 -8.86 13.95 17.17
CA LYS A 237 -8.74 14.57 18.50
C LYS A 237 -9.68 13.87 19.50
N GLY A 238 -9.37 13.96 20.79
CA GLY A 238 -10.22 13.43 21.85
C GLY A 238 -9.66 13.64 23.25
N ILE A 239 -10.47 13.36 24.25
CA ILE A 239 -10.14 13.59 25.67
C ILE A 239 -9.73 12.28 26.33
N ILE A 240 -8.62 12.29 27.07
CA ILE A 240 -8.18 11.21 27.95
C ILE A 240 -7.79 11.83 29.29
N GLU A 241 -8.32 11.34 30.41
CA GLU A 241 -7.99 11.85 31.76
C GLU A 241 -8.11 13.39 31.83
N ASP A 242 -9.25 13.92 31.36
CA ASP A 242 -9.60 15.34 31.35
C ASP A 242 -8.68 16.27 30.55
N LYS A 243 -7.82 15.69 29.69
CA LYS A 243 -6.95 16.44 28.79
C LYS A 243 -7.26 16.13 27.34
N GLU A 244 -7.27 17.16 26.50
CA GLU A 244 -7.45 16.99 25.06
C GLU A 244 -6.11 16.63 24.41
N TYR A 245 -6.15 15.61 23.56
CA TYR A 245 -5.04 15.14 22.75
C TYR A 245 -5.47 15.13 21.29
N LYS A 246 -4.49 15.37 20.42
CA LYS A 246 -4.63 15.15 18.99
C LYS A 246 -3.56 14.18 18.52
N LEU A 247 -3.99 13.23 17.70
CA LEU A 247 -3.11 12.25 17.08
C LEU A 247 -2.80 12.70 15.66
N GLN A 248 -1.55 12.57 15.26
CA GLN A 248 -1.08 12.91 13.92
C GLN A 248 -0.17 11.81 13.40
N ILE A 249 -0.08 11.68 12.07
CA ILE A 249 0.93 10.87 11.40
C ILE A 249 1.88 11.81 10.67
N LYS A 250 3.18 11.63 10.91
CA LYS A 250 4.25 12.30 10.17
C LYS A 250 4.79 11.36 9.07
N ASN A 251 5.23 11.96 7.97
CA ASN A 251 5.86 11.28 6.83
C ASN A 251 4.96 10.24 6.14
N PHE A 252 3.65 10.24 6.41
CA PHE A 252 2.71 9.27 5.81
C PHE A 252 2.66 9.36 4.28
N PHE A 253 2.94 10.54 3.72
CA PHE A 253 2.99 10.78 2.29
C PHE A 253 4.40 11.09 1.78
N ASP A 254 5.43 10.93 2.62
CA ASP A 254 6.82 11.13 2.20
C ASP A 254 7.23 10.00 1.26
N ASN A 255 7.66 10.27 0.03
CA ASN A 255 8.02 9.21 -0.93
C ASN A 255 9.40 8.56 -0.68
N ASP A 256 10.03 8.81 0.47
CA ASP A 256 11.29 8.18 0.87
C ASP A 256 11.04 6.86 1.63
N PRO A 257 11.42 5.69 1.07
CA PRO A 257 11.29 4.41 1.76
C PRO A 257 12.18 4.28 3.00
N SER A 258 13.18 5.16 3.18
CA SER A 258 13.97 5.25 4.41
C SER A 258 13.31 6.12 5.48
N ALA A 259 12.32 6.94 5.12
CA ALA A 259 11.56 7.73 6.08
C ALA A 259 10.63 6.82 6.89
N GLN A 260 10.78 6.89 8.21
CA GLN A 260 9.89 6.20 9.13
C GLN A 260 8.57 6.97 9.23
N VAL A 261 7.44 6.26 9.07
CA VAL A 261 6.12 6.81 9.38
C VAL A 261 5.94 6.80 10.90
N LEU A 262 5.67 7.96 11.47
CA LEU A 262 5.65 8.17 12.92
C LEU A 262 4.25 8.59 13.37
N ILE A 263 3.79 8.06 14.51
CA ILE A 263 2.54 8.50 15.14
C ILE A 263 2.90 9.42 16.30
N THR A 264 2.46 10.67 16.23
CA THR A 264 2.69 11.65 17.28
C THR A 264 1.41 11.99 18.02
N VAL A 265 1.51 12.03 19.34
CA VAL A 265 0.51 12.57 20.24
C VAL A 265 0.90 14.01 20.52
N VAL A 266 0.03 14.94 20.20
CA VAL A 266 0.16 16.33 20.62
C VAL A 266 -0.88 16.64 21.68
N ARG A 267 -0.51 17.49 22.63
CA ARG A 267 -1.35 17.92 23.75
C ARG A 267 -1.47 19.43 23.74
N GLU A 268 -2.63 19.92 24.14
CA GLU A 268 -2.83 21.35 24.40
C GLU A 268 -2.21 21.72 25.75
N GLU A 269 -1.32 22.71 25.72
CA GLU A 269 -0.65 23.30 26.87
C GLU A 269 -0.68 24.83 26.73
N ASN A 270 -1.40 25.49 27.63
CA ASN A 270 -1.45 26.96 27.73
C ASN A 270 -1.83 27.67 26.41
N GLY A 271 -2.81 27.13 25.69
CA GLY A 271 -3.26 27.65 24.39
C GLY A 271 -2.40 27.23 23.20
N THR A 272 -1.37 26.39 23.41
CA THR A 272 -0.47 25.91 22.36
C THR A 272 -0.46 24.40 22.27
N TRP A 273 -0.45 23.86 21.05
CA TRP A 273 -0.31 22.42 20.84
C TRP A 273 1.17 22.06 20.76
N ALA A 274 1.62 21.21 21.68
CA ALA A 274 2.99 20.73 21.72
C ALA A 274 3.03 19.20 21.57
N GLU A 275 4.12 18.69 20.99
CA GLU A 275 4.37 17.26 20.95
C GLU A 275 4.52 16.72 22.38
N TYR A 276 3.67 15.76 22.71
CA TYR A 276 3.64 15.11 24.02
C TYR A 276 4.39 13.78 23.99
N TYR A 277 4.20 13.01 22.91
CA TYR A 277 4.84 11.72 22.75
C TYR A 277 4.93 11.31 21.27
N GLU A 278 5.97 10.58 20.91
CA GLU A 278 6.16 10.00 19.58
C GLU A 278 6.31 8.49 19.67
N TYR A 279 5.48 7.77 18.92
CA TYR A 279 5.57 6.32 18.78
C TYR A 279 6.38 5.97 17.54
N LYS A 280 7.54 5.34 17.76
CA LYS A 280 8.39 4.82 16.69
C LYS A 280 7.86 3.52 16.12
N THR A 281 7.19 2.72 16.94
CA THR A 281 6.57 1.48 16.50
C THR A 281 5.08 1.53 16.73
N LYS A 282 4.36 0.91 15.81
CA LYS A 282 2.92 0.70 15.93
C LYS A 282 2.56 -0.18 17.12
N LYS A 283 3.38 -1.17 17.47
CA LYS A 283 3.16 -2.04 18.64
C LYS A 283 3.01 -1.19 19.89
N ASP A 284 3.92 -0.23 20.08
CA ASP A 284 3.89 0.68 21.22
C ASP A 284 2.65 1.58 21.19
N PHE A 285 2.29 2.12 20.02
CA PHE A 285 1.09 2.95 19.88
C PHE A 285 -0.19 2.17 20.22
N ASN A 286 -0.36 0.98 19.67
CA ASN A 286 -1.58 0.18 19.85
C ASN A 286 -1.75 -0.34 21.28
N GLN A 287 -0.66 -0.49 22.03
CA GLN A 287 -0.69 -0.84 23.45
C GLN A 287 -0.92 0.38 24.35
N SER A 288 -0.85 1.59 23.79
CA SER A 288 -1.05 2.84 24.53
C SER A 288 -2.54 3.15 24.76
N LYS A 289 -2.79 3.99 25.77
CA LYS A 289 -4.14 4.55 26.01
C LYS A 289 -4.66 5.40 24.85
N PHE A 290 -3.78 5.96 24.03
CA PHE A 290 -4.15 6.86 22.94
C PHE A 290 -4.75 6.13 21.73
N ALA A 291 -4.43 4.85 21.54
CA ALA A 291 -5.02 4.04 20.47
C ALA A 291 -6.56 4.07 20.52
N SER A 292 -7.13 4.13 21.74
CA SER A 292 -8.58 4.22 21.97
C SER A 292 -9.25 5.37 21.19
N LEU A 293 -8.55 6.48 20.96
CA LEU A 293 -9.10 7.65 20.25
C LEU A 293 -9.37 7.38 18.77
N THR A 294 -8.71 6.39 18.18
CA THR A 294 -8.83 6.08 16.75
C THR A 294 -10.06 5.24 16.42
N TYR A 295 -10.78 4.74 17.43
CA TYR A 295 -11.98 3.90 17.21
C TYR A 295 -13.27 4.74 17.28
N ARG A 296 -14.26 4.32 16.49
CA ARG A 296 -15.61 4.92 16.40
C ARG A 296 -16.68 3.84 16.34
#